data_AF-A0A6M6BF53-F1
#
_entry.id   AF-A0A6M6BF53-F1
#
_cell.length_a   1.000
_cell.length_b   1.000
_cell.length_c   1.000
_cell.angle_alpha   90.00
_cell.angle_beta   90.00
_cell.angle_gamma   90.00
#
_symmetry.space_group_name_H-M   'P 1'
#
loop_
_entity.id
_entity.type
_entity.pdbx_description
1 polymer ?
#
loop_
_entity_poly.entity_id
_entity_poly.type
_entity_poly.pdbx_seq_one_letter_code
_entity_poly.pdbx_strand_id
1 'polypeptide(L)'
;MTDPNTAAFDKARTGLWTSLQKHLTAVYGAEKTFLAATAFVEAFPFALHAASEEQQAKYAVARSGLRDLYTDETAQLDTLVKAIRTKGYSEDQKKQLYLLILGYMDIAASVFELLITHVPSKQPEDEELAATVAKFERVRKFARLNVKGISGLLG
;
A
#
# COMPACT_ATOMS: atom_id res chain seq x y z
N MET A 1 -11.81 -33.42 -14.80
CA MET A 1 -11.43 -33.48 -13.37
C MET A 1 -10.56 -32.26 -13.10
N THR A 2 -11.01 -31.32 -12.27
CA THR A 2 -10.18 -30.19 -11.83
C THR A 2 -9.18 -30.70 -10.80
N ASP A 3 -7.89 -30.55 -11.08
CA ASP A 3 -6.80 -30.85 -10.16
C ASP A 3 -7.03 -30.15 -8.80
N PRO A 4 -6.97 -30.86 -7.66
CA PRO A 4 -7.12 -30.27 -6.32
C PRO A 4 -6.23 -29.03 -6.09
N ASN A 5 -5.06 -28.96 -6.73
CA ASN A 5 -4.16 -27.83 -6.64
C ASN A 5 -4.72 -26.58 -7.36
N THR A 6 -5.47 -26.78 -8.43
CA THR A 6 -6.13 -25.68 -9.16
C THR A 6 -7.28 -25.09 -8.35
N ALA A 7 -8.13 -25.94 -7.75
CA ALA A 7 -9.22 -25.49 -6.90
C ALA A 7 -8.73 -24.74 -5.64
N ALA A 8 -7.65 -25.23 -5.02
CA ALA A 8 -7.02 -24.57 -3.88
C ALA A 8 -6.40 -23.21 -4.26
N PHE A 9 -5.77 -23.13 -5.44
CA PHE A 9 -5.24 -21.89 -5.98
C PHE A 9 -6.34 -20.88 -6.28
N ASP A 10 -7.42 -21.26 -6.97
CA ASP A 10 -8.51 -20.36 -7.31
C ASP A 10 -9.17 -19.76 -6.07
N LYS A 11 -9.35 -20.57 -5.03
CA LYS A 11 -9.82 -20.09 -3.73
C LYS A 11 -8.86 -19.08 -3.10
N ALA A 12 -7.55 -19.34 -3.15
CA ALA A 12 -6.54 -18.42 -2.62
C ALA A 12 -6.48 -17.11 -3.41
N ARG A 13 -6.53 -17.17 -4.75
CA ARG A 13 -6.56 -16.01 -5.65
C ARG A 13 -7.80 -15.15 -5.41
N THR A 14 -8.96 -15.79 -5.31
CA THR A 14 -10.24 -15.08 -5.03
C THR A 14 -10.21 -14.45 -3.63
N GLY A 15 -9.74 -15.19 -2.62
CA GLY A 15 -9.60 -14.66 -1.26
C GLY A 15 -8.65 -13.47 -1.19
N LEU A 16 -7.49 -13.57 -1.87
CA LEU A 16 -6.55 -12.46 -1.98
C LEU A 16 -7.21 -11.25 -2.64
N TRP A 17 -7.85 -11.42 -3.79
CA TRP A 17 -8.54 -10.34 -4.50
C TRP A 17 -9.56 -9.63 -3.62
N THR A 18 -10.46 -10.37 -2.98
CA THR A 18 -11.47 -9.79 -2.07
C THR A 18 -10.82 -9.07 -0.89
N SER A 19 -9.74 -9.62 -0.33
CA SER A 19 -8.99 -8.95 0.73
C SER A 19 -8.42 -7.62 0.23
N LEU A 20 -7.71 -7.63 -0.90
CA LEU A 20 -7.12 -6.42 -1.48
C LEU A 20 -8.17 -5.34 -1.77
N GLN A 21 -9.36 -5.70 -2.25
CA GLN A 21 -10.47 -4.75 -2.43
C GLN A 21 -10.92 -4.10 -1.11
N LYS A 22 -10.95 -4.87 -0.02
CA LYS A 22 -11.26 -4.33 1.32
C LYS A 22 -10.17 -3.36 1.78
N HIS A 23 -8.90 -3.71 1.59
CA HIS A 23 -7.78 -2.82 1.93
C HIS A 23 -7.76 -1.55 1.08
N LEU A 24 -8.07 -1.64 -0.22
CA LEU A 24 -8.23 -0.46 -1.08
C LEU A 24 -9.32 0.48 -0.57
N THR A 25 -10.43 -0.04 -0.06
CA THR A 25 -11.47 0.80 0.55
C THR A 25 -10.92 1.60 1.73
N ALA A 26 -10.09 0.99 2.59
CA ALA A 26 -9.45 1.68 3.70
C ALA A 26 -8.45 2.73 3.23
N VAL A 27 -7.61 2.39 2.23
CA VAL A 27 -6.62 3.29 1.62
C VAL A 27 -7.31 4.52 1.01
N TYR A 28 -8.35 4.34 0.19
CA TYR A 28 -9.10 5.47 -0.37
C TYR A 28 -9.88 6.28 0.68
N GLY A 29 -10.34 5.63 1.76
CA GLY A 29 -10.93 6.32 2.89
C GLY A 29 -9.93 7.24 3.60
N ALA A 30 -8.69 6.76 3.81
CA ALA A 30 -7.60 7.53 4.38
C ALA A 30 -7.18 8.67 3.44
N GLU A 31 -7.07 8.42 2.13
CA GLU A 31 -6.80 9.44 1.11
C GLU A 31 -7.82 10.59 1.21
N LYS A 32 -9.12 10.27 1.15
CA LYS A 32 -10.19 11.26 1.23
C LYS A 32 -10.12 12.08 2.52
N THR A 33 -9.85 11.42 3.64
CA THR A 33 -9.72 12.08 4.95
C THR A 33 -8.53 13.02 4.96
N PHE A 34 -7.40 12.59 4.42
CA PHE A 34 -6.16 13.36 4.38
C PHE A 34 -6.25 14.57 3.44
N LEU A 35 -6.83 14.39 2.25
CA LEU A 35 -7.07 15.48 1.31
C LEU A 35 -8.07 16.51 1.88
N ALA A 36 -9.12 16.07 2.56
CA ALA A 36 -10.03 16.99 3.25
C ALA A 36 -9.33 17.78 4.37
N ALA A 37 -8.43 17.12 5.11
CA ALA A 37 -7.65 17.77 6.17
C ALA A 37 -6.58 18.74 5.65
N THR A 38 -6.25 18.70 4.36
CA THR A 38 -5.28 19.59 3.70
C THR A 38 -5.91 20.57 2.72
N ALA A 39 -7.24 20.55 2.55
CA ALA A 39 -7.97 21.37 1.58
C ALA A 39 -7.89 22.89 1.83
N PHE A 40 -7.42 23.32 3.01
CA PHE A 40 -7.20 24.73 3.32
C PHE A 40 -5.89 25.28 2.74
N VAL A 41 -5.06 24.41 2.15
CA VAL A 41 -3.73 24.73 1.62
C VAL A 41 -3.79 24.88 0.09
N GLU A 42 -3.26 25.98 -0.43
CA GLU A 42 -3.20 26.23 -1.89
C GLU A 42 -1.94 25.64 -2.55
N ALA A 43 -0.84 25.49 -1.80
CA ALA A 43 0.43 24.97 -2.30
C ALA A 43 1.26 24.28 -1.20
N PHE A 44 2.05 23.29 -1.59
CA PHE A 44 2.96 22.54 -0.72
C PHE A 44 4.44 22.83 -1.06
N PRO A 45 5.35 22.85 -0.06
CA PRO A 45 5.07 22.71 1.38
C PRO A 45 4.41 23.98 1.97
N PHE A 46 3.64 23.82 3.04
CA PHE A 46 2.82 24.92 3.60
C PHE A 46 3.23 25.38 5.01
N ALA A 47 2.78 26.56 5.41
CA ALA A 47 3.03 27.11 6.74
C ALA A 47 1.94 26.65 7.74
N LEU A 48 2.14 25.51 8.41
CA LEU A 48 1.16 24.95 9.35
C LEU A 48 0.75 25.91 10.47
N HIS A 49 1.69 26.72 10.97
CA HIS A 49 1.44 27.70 12.03
C HIS A 49 0.53 28.87 11.60
N ALA A 50 0.31 29.07 10.30
CA ALA A 50 -0.63 30.07 9.79
C ALA A 50 -2.07 29.53 9.71
N ALA A 51 -2.27 28.22 9.87
CA ALA A 51 -3.58 27.60 9.90
C ALA A 51 -4.23 27.75 11.29
N SER A 52 -5.56 27.64 11.35
CA SER A 52 -6.27 27.63 12.64
C SER A 52 -5.91 26.39 13.46
N GLU A 53 -6.06 26.45 14.78
CA GLU A 53 -5.80 25.30 15.67
C GLU A 53 -6.61 24.05 15.26
N GLU A 54 -7.86 24.25 14.85
CA GLU A 54 -8.72 23.17 14.36
C GLU A 54 -8.16 22.52 13.07
N GLN A 55 -7.66 23.32 12.14
CA GLN A 55 -7.02 22.82 10.90
C GLN A 55 -5.73 22.07 11.21
N GLN A 56 -4.92 22.59 12.13
CA GLN A 56 -3.68 21.92 12.57
C GLN A 56 -3.98 20.57 13.21
N ALA A 57 -4.98 20.50 14.10
CA ALA A 57 -5.39 19.26 14.75
C ALA A 57 -5.93 18.23 13.74
N LYS A 58 -6.79 18.65 12.80
CA LYS A 58 -7.31 17.79 11.73
C LYS A 58 -6.20 17.23 10.85
N TYR A 59 -5.24 18.07 10.46
CA TYR A 59 -4.06 17.63 9.69
C TYR A 59 -3.24 16.60 10.47
N ALA A 60 -2.95 16.86 11.75
CA ALA A 60 -2.16 15.96 12.57
C ALA A 60 -2.81 14.58 12.73
N VAL A 61 -4.12 14.53 13.01
CA VAL A 61 -4.89 13.29 13.12
C VAL A 61 -4.90 12.54 11.78
N ALA A 62 -5.18 13.23 10.67
CA ALA A 62 -5.22 12.61 9.35
C ALA A 62 -3.84 12.06 8.93
N ARG A 63 -2.77 12.80 9.20
CA ARG A 63 -1.39 12.38 8.93
C ARG A 63 -1.00 11.14 9.74
N SER A 64 -1.30 11.13 11.04
CA SER A 64 -1.05 9.95 11.89
C SER A 64 -1.81 8.74 11.38
N GLY A 65 -3.11 8.88 11.10
CA GLY A 65 -3.93 7.78 10.59
C GLY A 65 -3.43 7.21 9.25
N LEU A 66 -2.98 8.08 8.33
CA LEU A 66 -2.41 7.63 7.06
C LEU A 66 -1.05 6.93 7.23
N ARG A 67 -0.22 7.41 8.17
CA ARG A 67 1.07 6.80 8.53
C ARG A 67 0.89 5.42 9.15
N ASP A 68 -0.02 5.29 10.11
CA ASP A 68 -0.31 4.03 10.79
C ASP A 68 -0.84 3.01 9.78
N LEU A 69 -1.77 3.43 8.91
CA LEU A 69 -2.24 2.59 7.81
C LEU A 69 -1.09 2.16 6.88
N TYR A 70 -0.17 3.06 6.54
CA TYR A 70 0.97 2.70 5.70
C TYR A 70 1.85 1.62 6.34
N THR A 71 2.12 1.75 7.63
CA THR A 71 2.90 0.76 8.40
C THR A 71 2.18 -0.59 8.43
N ASP A 72 0.89 -0.61 8.73
CA ASP A 72 0.07 -1.82 8.80
C ASP A 72 -0.01 -2.53 7.45
N GLU A 73 -0.35 -1.79 6.38
CA GLU A 73 -0.42 -2.33 5.02
C GLU A 73 0.93 -2.89 4.58
N THR A 74 2.02 -2.19 4.89
CA THR A 74 3.37 -2.66 4.56
C THR A 74 3.73 -3.95 5.30
N ALA A 75 3.33 -4.10 6.57
CA ALA A 75 3.56 -5.32 7.35
C ALA A 75 2.74 -6.50 6.83
N GLN A 76 1.48 -6.25 6.43
CA GLN A 76 0.62 -7.27 5.85
C GLN A 76 1.11 -7.72 4.48
N LEU A 77 1.54 -6.79 3.63
CA LEU A 77 2.13 -7.10 2.32
C LEU A 77 3.41 -7.95 2.46
N ASP A 78 4.29 -7.59 3.39
CA ASP A 78 5.49 -8.39 3.69
C ASP A 78 5.13 -9.83 4.11
N THR A 79 4.10 -10.00 4.92
CA THR A 79 3.58 -11.31 5.33
C THR A 79 3.01 -12.08 4.13
N LEU A 80 2.22 -11.44 3.28
CA LEU A 80 1.60 -12.06 2.11
C LEU A 80 2.65 -12.51 1.08
N VAL A 81 3.64 -11.67 0.75
CA VAL A 81 4.66 -12.05 -0.24
C VAL A 81 5.51 -13.24 0.22
N LYS A 82 5.78 -13.32 1.54
CA LYS A 82 6.47 -14.46 2.16
C LYS A 82 5.60 -15.71 2.15
N ALA A 83 4.30 -15.58 2.43
CA ALA A 83 3.36 -16.69 2.38
C ALA A 83 3.23 -17.27 0.96
N ILE A 84 3.10 -16.42 -0.07
CA ILE A 84 3.04 -16.89 -1.47
C ILE A 84 4.30 -17.68 -1.85
N ARG A 85 5.47 -17.20 -1.42
CA ARG A 85 6.75 -17.86 -1.72
C ARG A 85 6.79 -19.31 -1.22
N THR A 86 6.25 -19.57 -0.03
CA THR A 86 6.36 -20.87 0.64
C THR A 86 5.23 -21.84 0.31
N LYS A 87 4.14 -21.37 -0.31
CA LYS A 87 3.03 -22.24 -0.72
C LYS A 87 3.42 -23.11 -1.92
N GLY A 88 2.90 -24.34 -1.93
CA GLY A 88 3.13 -25.33 -2.99
C GLY A 88 2.41 -25.07 -4.31
N TYR A 89 2.08 -23.81 -4.62
CA TYR A 89 1.53 -23.41 -5.91
C TYR A 89 2.59 -23.52 -7.00
N SER A 90 2.17 -23.72 -8.25
CA SER A 90 3.10 -23.64 -9.38
C SER A 90 3.70 -22.24 -9.49
N GLU A 91 4.84 -22.10 -10.16
CA GLU A 91 5.49 -20.80 -10.35
C GLU A 91 4.56 -19.81 -11.07
N ASP A 92 3.79 -20.31 -12.04
CA ASP A 92 2.81 -19.52 -12.77
C ASP A 92 1.65 -19.01 -11.90
N GLN A 93 1.17 -19.86 -11.00
CA GLN A 93 0.17 -19.49 -10.00
C GLN A 93 0.72 -18.44 -9.02
N LYS A 94 1.95 -18.60 -8.53
CA LYS A 94 2.60 -17.61 -7.66
C LYS A 94 2.76 -16.27 -8.36
N LYS A 95 3.16 -16.27 -9.63
CA LYS A 95 3.28 -15.06 -10.47
C LYS A 95 1.95 -14.31 -10.55
N GLN A 96 0.83 -15.00 -10.75
CA GLN A 96 -0.50 -14.37 -10.74
C GLN A 96 -0.82 -13.69 -9.40
N LEU A 97 -0.48 -14.32 -8.26
CA LEU A 97 -0.69 -13.72 -6.94
C LEU A 97 0.20 -12.50 -6.72
N TYR A 98 1.46 -12.56 -7.15
CA TYR A 98 2.37 -11.42 -7.07
C TYR A 98 1.92 -10.26 -7.95
N LEU A 99 1.34 -10.51 -9.14
CA LEU A 99 0.75 -9.46 -9.97
C LEU A 99 -0.41 -8.74 -9.26
N LEU A 100 -1.30 -9.49 -8.60
CA LEU A 100 -2.39 -8.88 -7.83
C LEU A 100 -1.85 -7.99 -6.70
N ILE A 101 -0.83 -8.47 -5.96
CA ILE A 101 -0.15 -7.67 -4.94
C ILE A 101 0.47 -6.41 -5.54
N LEU A 102 1.15 -6.51 -6.69
CA LEU A 102 1.79 -5.36 -7.32
C LEU A 102 0.77 -4.30 -7.77
N GLY A 103 -0.35 -4.72 -8.36
CA GLY A 103 -1.42 -3.80 -8.72
C GLY A 103 -1.97 -3.04 -7.51
N TYR A 104 -2.17 -3.74 -6.39
CA TYR A 104 -2.54 -3.09 -5.13
C TYR A 104 -1.47 -2.11 -4.63
N MET A 105 -0.20 -2.53 -4.60
CA MET A 105 0.90 -1.72 -4.11
C MET A 105 1.08 -0.44 -4.94
N ASP A 106 0.91 -0.52 -6.25
CA ASP A 106 1.04 0.65 -7.13
C ASP A 106 -0.07 1.69 -6.84
N ILE A 107 -1.30 1.25 -6.58
CA ILE A 107 -2.39 2.14 -6.16
C ILE A 107 -2.10 2.72 -4.77
N ALA A 108 -1.79 1.87 -3.79
CA ALA A 108 -1.57 2.30 -2.42
C ALA A 108 -0.37 3.27 -2.30
N ALA A 109 0.67 3.08 -3.11
CA ALA A 109 1.82 3.97 -3.14
C ALA A 109 1.44 5.42 -3.50
N SER A 110 0.51 5.61 -4.46
CA SER A 110 0.05 6.96 -4.84
C SER A 110 -0.63 7.70 -3.70
N VAL A 111 -1.35 6.98 -2.84
CA VAL A 111 -1.99 7.54 -1.65
C VAL A 111 -0.98 7.81 -0.53
N PHE A 112 -0.06 6.87 -0.28
CA PHE A 112 0.95 7.06 0.77
C PHE A 112 1.99 8.13 0.42
N GLU A 113 2.18 8.45 -0.86
CA GLU A 113 3.01 9.57 -1.32
C GLU A 113 2.50 10.93 -0.80
N LEU A 114 1.22 11.05 -0.41
CA LEU A 114 0.69 12.23 0.26
C LEU A 114 1.43 12.54 1.58
N LEU A 115 1.95 11.52 2.29
CA LEU A 115 2.76 11.74 3.51
C LEU A 115 4.07 12.49 3.23
N ILE A 116 4.52 12.51 1.98
CA ILE A 116 5.78 13.13 1.54
C ILE A 116 5.50 14.45 0.81
N THR A 117 4.46 14.48 -0.01
CA THR A 117 4.15 15.65 -0.86
C THR A 117 3.32 16.72 -0.16
N HIS A 118 2.43 16.31 0.76
CA HIS A 118 1.50 17.23 1.44
C HIS A 118 1.98 17.54 2.86
N VAL A 119 3.17 18.13 2.95
CA VAL A 119 3.90 18.38 4.20
C VAL A 119 4.03 19.87 4.51
N PRO A 120 4.14 20.24 5.80
CA PRO A 120 4.50 21.59 6.17
C PRO A 120 5.99 21.87 5.88
N SER A 121 6.33 23.15 5.74
CA SER A 121 7.70 23.59 5.47
C SER A 121 8.69 23.26 6.59
N LYS A 122 8.19 23.05 7.81
CA LYS A 122 8.96 22.58 8.97
C LYS A 122 8.31 21.31 9.54
N GLN A 123 8.51 20.20 8.83
CA GLN A 123 8.11 18.87 9.29
C GLN A 123 9.30 18.22 10.02
N PRO A 124 9.15 17.77 11.27
CA PRO A 124 10.17 16.96 11.93
C PRO A 124 10.46 15.68 11.15
N GLU A 125 11.70 15.20 11.22
CA GLU A 125 12.05 13.88 10.70
C GLU A 125 11.20 12.80 11.37
N ASP A 126 10.79 11.81 10.57
CA ASP A 126 9.96 10.70 11.00
C ASP A 126 10.67 9.40 10.62
N GLU A 127 11.50 8.91 11.53
CA GLU A 127 12.35 7.73 11.31
C GLU A 127 11.52 6.46 11.04
N GLU A 128 10.38 6.33 11.70
CA GLU A 128 9.47 5.19 11.48
C GLU A 128 8.83 5.26 10.10
N LEU A 129 8.38 6.43 9.64
CA LEU A 129 7.90 6.60 8.27
C LEU A 129 9.00 6.26 7.25
N ALA A 130 10.24 6.72 7.48
CA ALA A 130 11.36 6.39 6.61
C ALA A 130 11.64 4.88 6.57
N ALA A 131 11.57 4.20 7.72
CA ALA A 131 11.72 2.75 7.81
C ALA A 131 10.58 2.00 7.09
N THR A 132 9.34 2.49 7.22
CA THR A 132 8.16 1.95 6.52
C THR A 132 8.30 2.10 5.01
N VAL A 133 8.70 3.27 4.50
CA VAL A 133 8.99 3.51 3.07
C VAL A 133 10.05 2.53 2.57
N ALA A 134 11.16 2.39 3.28
CA ALA A 134 12.23 1.46 2.90
C ALA A 134 11.76 -0.01 2.93
N LYS A 135 10.91 -0.40 3.88
CA LYS A 135 10.31 -1.73 3.93
C LYS A 135 9.35 -1.96 2.76
N PHE A 136 8.48 -1.00 2.47
CA PHE A 136 7.54 -1.07 1.36
C PHE A 136 8.25 -1.27 0.02
N GLU A 137 9.28 -0.47 -0.25
CA GLU A 137 10.06 -0.60 -1.49
C GLU A 137 10.81 -1.94 -1.60
N ARG A 138 11.31 -2.49 -0.47
CA ARG A 138 11.88 -3.85 -0.45
C ARG A 138 10.83 -4.90 -0.80
N VAL A 139 9.63 -4.82 -0.25
CA VAL A 139 8.52 -5.75 -0.56
C VAL A 139 8.10 -5.63 -2.02
N ARG A 140 8.00 -4.40 -2.54
CA ARG A 140 7.64 -4.11 -3.94
C ARG A 140 8.67 -4.69 -4.90
N LYS A 141 9.96 -4.45 -4.63
CA LYS A 141 11.07 -5.03 -5.40
C LYS A 141 11.06 -6.55 -5.36
N PHE A 142 10.79 -7.14 -4.19
CA PHE A 142 10.67 -8.59 -4.06
C PHE A 142 9.54 -9.14 -4.94
N ALA A 143 8.33 -8.58 -4.87
CA ALA A 143 7.21 -9.00 -5.71
C ALA A 143 7.52 -8.83 -7.22
N ARG A 144 8.13 -7.69 -7.62
CA ARG A 144 8.57 -7.43 -9.01
C ARG A 144 9.56 -8.48 -9.53
N LEU A 145 10.51 -8.91 -8.70
CA LEU A 145 11.48 -9.93 -9.09
C LEU A 145 10.81 -11.28 -9.34
N ASN A 146 9.79 -11.63 -8.56
CA ASN A 146 9.08 -12.91 -8.67
C ASN A 146 8.08 -12.95 -9.85
N VAL A 147 7.78 -11.82 -10.48
CA VAL A 147 6.98 -11.77 -11.73
C VAL A 147 7.82 -11.63 -13.00
N LYS A 148 9.16 -11.63 -12.91
CA LYS A 148 10.02 -11.59 -14.11
C LYS A 148 9.79 -12.82 -15.00
N GLY A 149 9.87 -12.61 -16.31
CA GLY A 149 9.66 -13.69 -17.30
C GLY A 149 8.19 -14.14 -17.40
N ILE A 150 7.25 -13.20 -17.29
CA ILE A 150 5.80 -13.46 -17.40
C ILE A 150 5.27 -13.46 -18.85
N SER A 151 6.14 -13.23 -19.83
CA SER A 151 5.78 -13.06 -21.25
C SER A 151 4.97 -14.22 -21.85
N GLY A 152 5.02 -15.41 -21.24
CA GLY A 152 4.26 -16.59 -21.69
C GLY A 152 2.99 -16.91 -20.88
N LEU A 153 2.59 -16.06 -19.92
CA LEU A 153 1.47 -16.31 -19.00
C LEU A 153 0.18 -15.56 -19.37
N LEU A 154 0.27 -14.61 -20.29
CA LEU A 154 -0.83 -13.80 -20.80
C LEU A 154 -1.23 -14.19 -22.23
N GLY A 155 -0.70 -15.31 -22.73
CA GLY A 155 -0.99 -15.89 -24.04
C GLY A 155 -1.93 -17.08 -23.94
#